data_AF-A0A955C4W5-F1
#
_entry.id   AF-A0A955C4W5-F1
#
_cell.length_a   1.000
_cell.length_b   1.000
_cell.length_c   1.000
_cell.angle_alpha   90.00
_cell.angle_beta   90.00
_cell.angle_gamma   90.00
#
_symmetry.space_group_name_H-M   'P 1'
#
loop_
_entity.id
_entity.type
_entity.pdbx_description
1 polymer ?
#
loop_
_entity_poly.entity_id
_entity_poly.type
_entity_poly.pdbx_seq_one_letter_code
_entity_poly.pdbx_strand_id
1 'polypeptide(L)'
;GQTEGVLIAFHYKHHASFYQIGRDPESSVLNAGMMLMAASIEQAIAESMQRYDFLRGDESYKSRLAKSQSTQSTVMIGFRRPATTVIAKEQMSQRMKQIAHRVLGDERWEKLKDRMRRDPSTSATHAASTEGAGA
;
A
#
# COMPACT_ATOMS: atom_id res chain seq x y z
N GLY A 1 -17.07 -31.16 -0.93
CA GLY A 1 -15.71 -30.65 -1.16
C GLY A 1 -15.41 -29.65 -0.07
N GLN A 2 -14.18 -29.62 0.44
CA GLN A 2 -13.74 -28.58 1.37
C GLN A 2 -13.37 -27.31 0.58
N THR A 3 -13.52 -26.15 1.20
CA THR A 3 -13.20 -24.87 0.58
C THR A 3 -11.71 -24.59 0.75
N GLU A 4 -10.94 -24.75 -0.32
CA GLU A 4 -9.47 -24.56 -0.30
C GLU A 4 -9.07 -23.07 -0.34
N GLY A 5 -9.99 -22.19 -0.75
CA GLY A 5 -9.78 -20.75 -0.81
C GLY A 5 -10.94 -19.99 -1.44
N VAL A 6 -10.84 -18.66 -1.40
CA VAL A 6 -11.83 -17.72 -1.90
C VAL A 6 -11.11 -16.55 -2.58
N LEU A 7 -11.66 -16.08 -3.70
CA LEU A 7 -11.20 -14.89 -4.41
C LEU A 7 -12.36 -13.91 -4.56
N ILE A 8 -12.09 -12.63 -4.29
CA ILE A 8 -13.04 -11.53 -4.49
C ILE A 8 -12.53 -10.66 -5.64
N ALA A 9 -13.37 -10.51 -6.65
CA ALA A 9 -13.16 -9.62 -7.78
C ALA A 9 -14.40 -8.76 -8.04
N PHE A 10 -14.19 -7.51 -8.48
CA PHE A 10 -15.25 -6.60 -8.87
C PHE A 10 -15.33 -6.50 -10.38
N HIS A 11 -16.51 -6.75 -10.94
CA HIS A 11 -16.76 -6.60 -12.37
C HIS A 11 -17.58 -5.34 -12.60
N TYR A 12 -17.02 -4.40 -13.37
CA TYR A 12 -17.67 -3.14 -13.68
C TYR A 12 -17.36 -2.69 -15.10
N LYS A 13 -18.40 -2.44 -15.89
CA LYS A 13 -18.31 -2.18 -17.33
C LYS A 13 -17.54 -3.31 -18.04
N HIS A 14 -16.37 -3.01 -18.61
CA HIS A 14 -15.52 -3.97 -19.30
C HIS A 14 -14.25 -4.30 -18.51
N HIS A 15 -14.27 -4.11 -17.19
CA HIS A 15 -13.13 -4.31 -16.30
C HIS A 15 -13.48 -5.28 -15.19
N ALA A 16 -12.63 -6.28 -15.01
CA ALA A 16 -12.56 -7.10 -13.80
C ALA A 16 -11.39 -6.61 -12.94
N SER A 17 -11.62 -6.42 -11.65
CA SER A 17 -10.61 -5.95 -10.69
C SER A 17 -10.46 -6.94 -9.54
N PHE A 18 -9.29 -7.57 -9.45
CA PHE A 18 -8.92 -8.50 -8.39
C PHE A 18 -8.69 -7.72 -7.09
N TYR A 19 -9.53 -7.95 -6.07
CA TYR A 19 -9.45 -7.22 -4.80
C TYR A 19 -8.68 -8.00 -3.74
N GLN A 20 -9.08 -9.23 -3.46
CA GLN A 20 -8.50 -10.01 -2.39
C GLN A 20 -8.59 -11.51 -2.68
N ILE A 21 -7.64 -12.26 -2.14
CA ILE A 21 -7.66 -13.72 -2.13
C ILE A 21 -7.36 -14.23 -0.72
N GLY A 22 -8.10 -15.26 -0.32
CA GLY A 22 -7.86 -16.03 0.89
C GLY A 22 -7.66 -17.49 0.52
N ARG A 23 -6.79 -18.17 1.27
CA ARG A 23 -6.54 -19.60 1.12
C ARG A 23 -6.65 -20.23 2.49
N ASP A 24 -7.20 -21.43 2.56
CA ASP A 24 -7.09 -22.27 3.75
C ASP A 24 -5.61 -22.66 3.97
N PRO A 25 -5.00 -22.32 5.12
CA PRO A 25 -3.63 -22.73 5.43
C PRO A 25 -3.46 -24.25 5.58
N GLU A 26 -4.53 -24.99 5.91
CA GLU A 26 -4.51 -26.45 6.04
C GLU A 26 -4.77 -27.16 4.70
N SER A 27 -5.05 -26.38 3.64
CA SER A 27 -5.28 -26.88 2.29
C SER A 27 -4.09 -27.72 1.78
N SER A 28 -4.40 -28.94 1.33
CA SER A 28 -3.42 -29.84 0.69
C SER A 28 -3.04 -29.43 -0.73
N VAL A 29 -3.79 -28.50 -1.35
CA VAL A 29 -3.60 -28.11 -2.75
C VAL A 29 -2.49 -27.08 -2.86
N LEU A 30 -1.26 -27.47 -3.18
CA LEU A 30 -0.07 -26.59 -3.11
C LEU A 30 -0.21 -25.19 -3.78
N ASN A 31 -1.11 -25.03 -4.76
CA ASN A 31 -1.28 -23.78 -5.52
C ASN A 31 -2.75 -23.28 -5.65
N ALA A 32 -3.60 -23.53 -4.64
CA ALA A 32 -5.02 -23.13 -4.69
C ALA A 32 -5.23 -21.64 -5.05
N GLY A 33 -4.36 -20.74 -4.58
CA GLY A 33 -4.44 -19.32 -4.91
C GLY A 33 -4.22 -19.02 -6.40
N MET A 34 -3.27 -19.70 -7.06
CA MET A 34 -3.03 -19.54 -8.49
C MET A 34 -4.17 -20.14 -9.31
N MET A 35 -4.74 -21.26 -8.87
CA MET A 35 -5.89 -21.87 -9.55
C MET A 35 -7.13 -20.99 -9.48
N LEU A 36 -7.43 -20.43 -8.30
CA LEU A 36 -8.52 -19.46 -8.13
C LEU A 36 -8.33 -18.23 -9.02
N MET A 37 -7.09 -17.76 -9.15
CA MET A 37 -6.76 -16.63 -10.01
C MET A 37 -6.97 -16.95 -11.50
N ALA A 38 -6.50 -18.10 -11.95
CA ALA A 38 -6.73 -18.57 -13.32
C ALA A 38 -8.24 -18.70 -13.60
N ALA A 39 -8.99 -19.32 -12.70
CA ALA A 39 -10.44 -19.45 -12.82
C ALA A 39 -11.15 -18.08 -12.86
N SER A 40 -10.70 -17.11 -12.06
CA SER A 40 -11.25 -15.75 -12.09
C SER A 40 -10.96 -15.03 -13.41
N ILE A 41 -9.79 -15.24 -14.02
CA ILE A 41 -9.47 -14.69 -15.34
C ILE A 41 -10.31 -15.36 -16.43
N GLU A 42 -10.48 -16.68 -16.38
CA GLU A 42 -11.36 -17.42 -17.30
C GLU A 42 -12.80 -16.91 -17.22
N GLN A 43 -13.30 -16.69 -16.01
CA GLN A 43 -14.62 -16.10 -15.81
C GLN A 43 -14.72 -14.69 -16.41
N ALA A 44 -13.72 -13.82 -16.19
CA ALA A 44 -13.70 -12.49 -16.78
C ALA A 44 -13.69 -12.53 -18.32
N ILE A 45 -12.99 -13.50 -18.92
CA ILE A 45 -12.99 -13.73 -20.37
C ILE A 45 -14.40 -14.18 -20.83
N ALA A 46 -15.01 -15.13 -20.13
CA ALA A 46 -16.36 -15.61 -20.43
C ALA A 46 -17.41 -14.48 -20.35
N GLU A 47 -17.23 -13.55 -19.41
CA GLU A 47 -18.06 -12.35 -19.25
C GLU A 47 -17.68 -11.20 -20.21
N SER A 48 -16.79 -11.45 -21.18
CA SER A 48 -16.35 -10.47 -22.20
C SER A 48 -15.71 -9.20 -21.62
N MET A 49 -15.01 -9.32 -20.49
CA MET A 49 -14.21 -8.23 -19.93
C MET A 49 -12.99 -7.96 -20.81
N GLN A 50 -12.69 -6.67 -21.03
CA GLN A 50 -11.57 -6.24 -21.86
C GLN A 50 -10.26 -6.10 -21.06
N ARG A 51 -10.36 -5.91 -19.74
CA ARG A 51 -9.21 -5.78 -18.86
C ARG A 51 -9.43 -6.55 -17.56
N TYR A 52 -8.40 -7.27 -17.15
CA TYR A 52 -8.25 -7.83 -15.82
C TYR A 52 -7.17 -7.02 -15.06
N ASP A 53 -7.58 -6.36 -13.98
CA ASP A 53 -6.74 -5.46 -13.19
C ASP A 53 -6.37 -6.13 -11.86
N PHE A 54 -5.07 -6.34 -11.64
CA PHE A 54 -4.54 -6.92 -10.40
C PHE A 54 -4.44 -5.92 -9.24
N LEU A 55 -4.91 -4.69 -9.45
CA LEU A 55 -4.78 -3.57 -8.55
C LEU A 55 -3.32 -3.31 -8.15
N ARG A 56 -3.13 -2.52 -7.10
CA ARG A 56 -1.81 -2.13 -6.60
C ARG A 56 -1.07 -3.33 -6.02
N GLY A 57 0.26 -3.27 -6.08
CA GLY A 57 1.16 -4.23 -5.47
C GLY A 57 2.27 -4.65 -6.44
N ASP A 58 3.37 -5.12 -5.87
CA ASP A 58 4.60 -5.53 -6.55
C ASP A 58 4.82 -7.05 -6.48
N GLU A 59 3.75 -7.82 -6.24
CA GLU A 59 3.82 -9.27 -6.10
C GLU A 59 4.33 -9.93 -7.39
N SER A 60 5.34 -10.79 -7.25
CA SER A 60 6.07 -11.39 -8.37
C SER A 60 5.22 -12.25 -9.31
N TYR A 61 4.05 -12.72 -8.88
CA TYR A 61 3.15 -13.47 -9.76
C TYR A 61 2.45 -12.57 -10.78
N LYS A 62 2.22 -11.28 -10.47
CA LYS A 62 1.52 -10.34 -11.35
C LYS A 62 2.31 -10.10 -12.64
N SER A 63 3.64 -10.07 -12.57
CA SER A 63 4.49 -9.88 -13.75
C SER A 63 4.43 -11.03 -14.75
N ARG A 64 4.03 -12.24 -14.32
CA ARG A 64 3.85 -13.40 -15.20
C ARG A 64 2.50 -13.40 -15.92
N LEU A 65 1.50 -12.72 -15.35
CA LEU A 65 0.12 -12.72 -15.84
C LEU A 65 -0.27 -11.40 -16.54
N ALA A 66 0.29 -10.28 -16.09
CA ALA A 66 -0.04 -8.95 -16.60
C ALA A 66 0.88 -8.53 -17.75
N LYS A 67 0.28 -7.96 -18.81
CA LYS A 67 1.02 -7.41 -19.96
C LYS A 67 1.60 -6.02 -19.72
N SER A 68 1.07 -5.30 -18.73
CA SER A 68 1.41 -3.89 -18.48
C SER A 68 1.30 -3.56 -17.00
N GLN A 69 2.15 -2.65 -16.54
CA GLN A 69 2.07 -2.05 -15.21
C GLN A 69 1.58 -0.61 -15.30
N SER A 70 0.79 -0.18 -14.32
CA SER A 70 0.34 1.22 -14.21
C SER A 70 0.86 1.82 -12.91
N THR A 71 1.52 2.97 -13.00
CA THR A 71 2.03 3.69 -11.83
C THR A 71 0.92 4.57 -11.27
N GLN A 72 0.54 4.33 -10.01
CA GLN A 72 -0.41 5.19 -9.32
C GLN A 72 0.33 6.17 -8.41
N SER A 73 0.14 7.46 -8.67
CA SER A 73 0.72 8.53 -7.87
C SER A 73 -0.38 9.24 -7.10
N THR A 74 -0.22 9.38 -5.78
CA THR A 74 -1.13 10.17 -4.95
C THR A 74 -0.66 11.62 -4.95
N VAL A 75 -1.48 12.53 -5.46
CA VAL A 75 -1.23 13.97 -5.42
C VAL A 75 -1.98 14.57 -4.25
N MET A 76 -1.25 15.22 -3.34
CA MET A 76 -1.86 15.97 -2.23
C MET A 76 -1.85 17.46 -2.58
N ILE A 77 -3.03 18.09 -2.53
CA ILE A 77 -3.20 19.52 -2.82
C ILE A 77 -3.61 20.23 -1.53
N GLY A 78 -2.78 21.14 -1.05
CA GLY A 78 -3.06 21.97 0.13
C GLY A 78 -3.64 23.32 -0.27
N PHE A 79 -4.94 23.53 -0.03
CA PHE A 79 -5.63 24.79 -0.38
C PHE A 79 -5.43 25.92 0.64
N ARG A 80 -4.85 25.63 1.81
CA ARG A 80 -4.56 26.60 2.88
C ARG A 80 -3.11 26.46 3.33
N ARG A 81 -2.47 27.57 3.68
CA ARG A 81 -1.06 27.61 4.14
C ARG A 81 -0.69 26.55 5.20
N PRO A 82 -1.50 26.27 6.24
CA PRO A 82 -1.20 25.18 7.17
C PRO A 82 -1.25 23.78 6.52
N ALA A 83 -2.10 23.55 5.51
CA ALA A 83 -2.15 22.26 4.81
C ALA A 83 -0.90 22.06 3.92
N THR A 84 -0.41 23.13 3.29
CA THR A 84 0.80 23.07 2.46
C THR A 84 2.05 22.74 3.30
N THR A 85 2.16 23.26 4.53
CA THR A 85 3.29 22.96 5.41
C THR A 85 3.25 21.54 5.98
N VAL A 86 2.07 21.01 6.29
CA VAL A 86 1.90 19.59 6.69
C VAL A 86 2.32 18.66 5.56
N ILE A 87 1.80 18.90 4.34
CA ILE A 87 2.17 18.13 3.15
C ILE A 87 3.67 18.22 2.87
N ALA A 88 4.28 19.40 2.98
CA ALA A 88 5.71 19.60 2.76
C ALA A 88 6.58 18.88 3.82
N LYS A 89 6.17 18.91 5.10
CA LYS A 89 6.88 18.20 6.18
C LYS A 89 6.86 16.69 5.96
N GLU A 90 5.71 16.17 5.55
CA GLU A 90 5.51 14.75 5.31
C GLU A 90 6.28 14.26 4.08
N GLN A 91 6.29 15.03 2.99
CA GLN A 91 7.11 14.74 1.80
C GLN A 91 8.62 14.84 2.09
N MET A 92 9.05 15.81 2.88
CA MET A 92 10.46 15.98 3.26
C MET A 92 10.95 14.83 4.14
N SER A 93 10.14 14.39 5.11
CA SER A 93 10.47 13.23 5.95
C SER A 93 10.64 11.95 5.13
N GLN A 94 9.77 11.72 4.15
CA GLN A 94 9.86 10.55 3.28
C GLN A 94 11.09 10.60 2.35
N ARG A 95 11.42 11.78 1.80
CA ARG A 95 12.66 11.97 1.01
C ARG A 95 13.92 11.78 1.86
N MET A 96 13.92 12.31 3.08
CA MET A 96 15.01 12.12 4.05
C MET A 96 15.20 10.65 4.40
N LYS A 97 14.13 9.89 4.62
CA LYS A 97 14.18 8.43 4.82
C LYS A 97 14.81 7.72 3.62
N GLN A 98 14.35 8.03 2.41
CA GLN A 98 14.88 7.39 1.19
C GLN A 98 16.37 7.68 0.96
N ILE A 99 16.82 8.91 1.24
CA ILE A 99 18.25 9.27 1.15
C ILE A 99 19.05 8.60 2.26
N ALA A 100 18.52 8.57 3.50
CA ALA A 100 19.20 7.94 4.63
C ALA A 100 19.39 6.43 4.43
N HIS A 101 18.37 5.72 3.94
CA HIS A 101 18.50 4.30 3.60
C HIS A 101 19.53 4.07 2.48
N ARG A 102 19.63 4.98 1.50
CA ARG A 102 20.63 4.87 0.41
C ARG A 102 22.06 5.17 0.84
N VAL A 103 22.26 6.06 1.81
CA VAL A 103 23.60 6.58 2.19
C VAL A 103 24.15 5.94 3.46
N LEU A 104 23.31 5.70 4.47
CA LEU A 104 23.75 5.26 5.79
C LEU A 104 23.63 3.73 6.01
N GLY A 105 22.82 3.03 5.21
CA GLY A 105 22.50 1.62 5.46
C GLY A 105 21.61 1.44 6.71
N ASP A 106 20.82 0.36 6.71
CA ASP A 106 19.70 0.17 7.65
C ASP A 106 20.13 0.19 9.14
N GLU A 107 21.28 -0.39 9.47
CA GLU A 107 21.78 -0.44 10.85
C GLU A 107 22.11 0.94 11.44
N ARG A 108 22.61 1.87 10.61
CA ARG A 108 22.98 3.22 11.08
C ARG A 108 21.78 4.14 11.14
N TRP A 109 20.78 3.92 10.28
CA TRP A 109 19.52 4.65 10.32
C TRP A 109 18.73 4.37 11.60
N GLU A 110 18.60 3.10 12.02
CA GLU A 110 17.90 2.75 13.26
C GLU A 110 18.65 3.29 14.50
N LYS A 111 19.99 3.25 14.54
CA LYS A 111 20.78 3.89 15.61
C LYS A 111 20.62 5.41 15.66
N LEU A 112 20.48 6.07 14.50
CA LEU A 112 20.26 7.51 14.41
C LEU A 112 18.85 7.89 14.89
N LYS A 113 17.85 7.10 14.51
CA LYS A 113 16.45 7.24 14.91
C LYS A 113 16.25 7.04 16.42
N ASP A 114 16.97 6.09 17.01
CA ASP A 114 17.02 5.90 18.47
C ASP A 114 17.65 7.09 19.20
N ARG A 115 18.67 7.74 18.62
CA ARG A 115 19.21 8.99 19.17
C ARG A 115 18.24 10.16 19.04
N MET A 116 17.54 10.27 17.91
CA MET A 116 16.52 11.31 17.72
C MET A 116 15.32 11.13 18.65
N ARG A 117 14.91 9.89 18.97
CA ARG A 117 13.88 9.61 19.98
C ARG A 117 14.32 9.96 21.41
N ARG A 118 15.63 10.03 21.68
CA ARG A 118 16.20 10.36 22.99
C ARG A 118 16.47 11.86 23.20
N ASP A 119 16.27 12.69 22.17
CA ASP A 119 16.38 14.14 22.31
C ASP A 119 15.06 14.72 22.87
N PRO A 120 15.03 15.25 24.11
CA PRO A 120 13.82 15.74 24.77
C PRO A 120 13.19 16.96 24.08
N SER A 121 13.87 17.57 23.12
CA SER A 121 13.45 18.81 22.47
C SER A 121 12.34 18.64 21.42
N THR A 122 12.01 17.41 20.99
CA THR A 122 10.93 17.17 20.00
C THR A 122 9.55 16.92 20.66
N SER A 123 9.49 16.70 21.97
CA SER A 123 8.25 16.51 22.72
C SER A 123 7.55 17.81 23.12
N ALA A 124 8.23 18.97 22.98
CA ALA A 124 7.69 20.25 23.42
C ALA A 124 6.66 20.89 22.47
N THR A 125 6.46 20.39 21.25
CA THR A 125 5.53 21.01 20.29
C THR A 125 4.10 20.43 20.30
N HIS A 126 3.84 19.34 21.05
CA HIS A 126 2.48 18.79 21.19
C HIS A 126 1.72 19.26 22.46
N ALA A 127 2.37 20.00 23.37
CA ALA A 127 1.76 20.41 24.64
C ALA A 127 1.20 21.86 24.66
N ALA A 128 1.43 22.67 23.63
CA ALA A 128 1.07 24.10 23.65
C ALA A 128 -0.21 24.46 22.88
N SER A 129 -1.24 23.59 22.87
CA SER A 129 -2.52 23.90 22.19
C SER A 129 -3.78 23.47 22.96
N THR A 130 -3.68 23.21 24.27
CA THR A 130 -4.84 22.81 25.10
C THR A 130 -5.05 23.66 26.35
N GLU A 131 -4.54 24.89 26.41
CA GLU A 131 -4.93 25.86 27.45
C GLU A 131 -5.30 27.19 26.81
N GLY A 132 -6.61 27.44 26.67
CA GLY A 132 -7.13 28.69 26.10
C GLY A 132 -8.59 28.64 25.65
N ALA A 133 -9.46 27.96 26.40
CA ALA A 133 -10.91 28.07 26.25
C ALA A 133 -11.55 27.92 27.63
N GLY A 134 -11.70 29.04 28.33
CA GLY A 134 -12.27 29.11 29.67
C GLY A 134 -12.44 30.55 30.12
N ALA A 135 -13.46 31.22 29.57
CA ALA A 135 -14.30 32.26 30.17
C ALA A 135 -15.24 32.82 29.10
#